data_AF-A0A382G920-F1
#
_entry.id   AF-A0A382G920-F1
#
_cell.length_a   1.000
_cell.length_b   1.000
_cell.length_c   1.000
_cell.angle_alpha   90.00
_cell.angle_beta   90.00
_cell.angle_gamma   90.00
#
_symmetry.space_group_name_H-M   'P 1'
#
loop_
_entity.id
_entity.type
_entity.pdbx_description
1 polymer ?
#
loop_
_entity_poly.entity_id
_entity_poly.type
_entity_poly.pdbx_seq_one_letter_code
_entity_poly.pdbx_strand_id
1 'polypeptide(L)'
;ASALGARVYPGRHREIGWFSLEAADTGGDVFRLPSGVPVFHWHGETFDLPTGAVRLAGSEACENQAFQIGRKVIGLQFHLEITPESVELILEHCRGDLTPGDYVQTEPVIRETSETAYAEINRIMGNLLSYIVQ
;
A
#
# COMPACT_ATOMS: atom_id res chain seq x y z
N ALA A 1 -7.93 10.32 -0.73
CA ALA A 1 -8.16 10.89 -2.08
C ALA A 1 -9.49 11.66 -2.18
N SER A 2 -10.64 11.03 -1.91
CA SER A 2 -11.97 11.65 -2.08
C SER A 2 -12.16 13.00 -1.35
N ALA A 3 -11.69 13.12 -0.10
CA ALA A 3 -11.75 14.39 0.65
C ALA A 3 -11.02 15.57 -0.03
N LEU A 4 -10.13 15.27 -0.99
CA LEU A 4 -9.36 16.23 -1.79
C LEU A 4 -9.92 16.39 -3.21
N GLY A 5 -11.14 15.90 -3.46
CA GLY A 5 -11.86 16.01 -4.74
C GLY A 5 -11.47 14.99 -5.80
N ALA A 6 -10.58 14.05 -5.51
CA ALA A 6 -10.24 12.97 -6.44
C ALA A 6 -11.32 11.86 -6.45
N ARG A 7 -11.51 11.24 -7.61
CA ARG A 7 -12.41 10.09 -7.75
C ARG A 7 -11.82 8.85 -7.09
N VAL A 8 -12.68 8.01 -6.53
CA VAL A 8 -12.39 6.64 -6.07
C VAL A 8 -13.26 5.72 -6.91
N TYR A 9 -12.70 4.62 -7.39
CA TYR A 9 -13.36 3.71 -8.32
C TYR A 9 -12.77 2.30 -8.26
N PRO A 10 -13.49 1.27 -8.73
CA PRO A 10 -12.95 -0.07 -8.84
C PRO A 10 -11.65 -0.12 -9.66
N GLY A 11 -10.62 -0.76 -9.13
CA GLY A 11 -9.37 -1.00 -9.85
C GLY A 11 -9.57 -2.01 -10.98
N ARG A 12 -8.62 -2.03 -11.93
CA ARG A 12 -8.62 -3.04 -13.00
C ARG A 12 -8.39 -4.45 -12.44
N HIS A 13 -7.56 -4.54 -11.40
CA HIS A 13 -7.27 -5.75 -10.65
C HIS A 13 -7.49 -5.48 -9.16
N ARG A 14 -7.84 -6.53 -8.41
CA ARG A 14 -7.73 -6.53 -6.95
C ARG A 14 -6.31 -6.91 -6.57
N GLU A 15 -5.75 -6.27 -5.56
CA GLU A 15 -4.47 -6.65 -4.97
C GLU A 15 -4.73 -7.16 -3.55
N ILE A 16 -4.57 -8.47 -3.37
CA ILE A 16 -4.75 -9.16 -2.08
C ILE A 16 -3.54 -10.04 -1.83
N GLY A 17 -2.73 -9.68 -0.84
CA GLY A 17 -1.48 -10.35 -0.49
C GLY A 17 -0.26 -9.43 -0.58
N TRP A 18 0.91 -10.03 -0.74
CA TRP A 18 2.21 -9.35 -0.70
C TRP A 18 2.74 -9.07 -2.10
N PHE A 19 2.81 -7.78 -2.47
CA PHE A 19 3.30 -7.33 -3.78
C PHE A 19 4.27 -6.16 -3.65
N SER A 20 5.26 -6.11 -4.54
CA SER A 20 6.31 -5.10 -4.52
C SER A 20 5.80 -3.72 -4.92
N LEU A 21 6.31 -2.70 -4.23
CA LEU A 21 6.13 -1.30 -4.63
C LEU A 21 7.14 -0.88 -5.68
N GLU A 22 6.70 -0.02 -6.59
CA GLU A 22 7.53 0.73 -7.52
C GLU A 22 7.59 2.18 -7.04
N ALA A 23 8.73 2.59 -6.48
CA ALA A 23 8.88 3.97 -6.00
C ALA A 23 8.90 4.94 -7.20
N ALA A 24 8.17 6.04 -7.08
CA ALA A 24 8.18 7.08 -8.11
C ALA A 24 9.49 7.87 -8.07
N ASP A 25 10.09 8.12 -9.23
CA ASP A 25 11.25 8.98 -9.36
C ASP A 25 10.83 10.45 -9.16
N THR A 26 10.98 10.92 -7.93
CA THR A 26 10.50 12.24 -7.50
C THR A 26 11.60 13.04 -6.81
N GLY A 27 11.72 14.31 -7.20
CA GLY A 27 12.59 15.28 -6.55
C GLY A 27 11.87 16.11 -5.48
N GLY A 28 12.64 16.86 -4.69
CA GLY A 28 12.11 17.80 -3.71
C GLY A 28 11.92 17.22 -2.30
N ASP A 29 11.17 17.95 -1.47
CA ASP A 29 10.85 17.56 -0.09
C ASP A 29 9.64 16.60 -0.07
N VAL A 30 9.89 15.35 -0.45
CA VAL A 30 8.91 14.26 -0.43
C VAL A 30 9.44 13.06 0.32
N PHE A 31 8.53 12.32 0.97
CA PHE A 31 8.87 11.07 1.62
C PHE A 31 9.27 10.02 0.58
N ARG A 32 10.42 9.37 0.80
CA ARG A 32 10.95 8.36 -0.12
C ARG A 32 10.55 6.97 0.34
N LEU A 33 9.66 6.33 -0.42
CA LEU A 33 9.37 4.91 -0.28
C LEU A 33 10.48 4.08 -0.93
N PRO A 34 10.83 2.91 -0.38
CA PRO A 34 11.74 2.00 -1.03
C PRO A 34 11.06 1.33 -2.24
N SER A 35 11.83 1.07 -3.29
CA SER A 35 11.37 0.33 -4.47
C SER A 35 11.72 -1.15 -4.34
N GLY A 36 10.88 -2.02 -4.88
CA GLY A 36 11.06 -3.47 -4.91
C GLY A 36 10.65 -4.20 -3.62
N VAL A 37 10.37 -3.47 -2.54
CA VAL A 37 9.96 -4.05 -1.26
C VAL A 37 8.52 -4.56 -1.34
N PRO A 38 8.26 -5.85 -1.04
CA PRO A 38 6.90 -6.36 -0.89
C PRO A 38 6.19 -5.71 0.29
N VAL A 39 4.99 -5.21 0.07
CA VAL A 39 4.09 -4.69 1.12
C VAL A 39 2.76 -5.42 1.06
N PHE A 40 1.97 -5.31 2.12
CA PHE A 40 0.68 -5.98 2.19
C PHE A 40 -0.41 -5.14 1.51
N HIS A 41 -1.16 -5.77 0.61
CA HIS A 41 -2.29 -5.18 -0.10
C HIS A 41 -3.56 -5.93 0.26
N TRP A 42 -4.65 -5.20 0.46
CA TRP A 42 -5.99 -5.77 0.61
C TRP A 42 -7.04 -4.80 0.07
N HIS A 43 -7.06 -4.60 -1.26
CA HIS A 43 -7.98 -3.65 -1.88
C HIS A 43 -8.47 -4.09 -3.28
N GLY A 44 -9.63 -3.56 -3.66
CA GLY A 44 -10.21 -3.72 -5.00
C GLY A 44 -10.60 -2.41 -5.67
N GLU A 45 -10.44 -1.29 -4.98
CA GLU A 45 -10.62 0.05 -5.50
C GLU A 45 -9.27 0.76 -5.63
N THR A 46 -9.24 1.84 -6.39
CA THR A 46 -8.12 2.77 -6.51
C THR A 46 -8.68 4.19 -6.64
N PHE A 47 -7.80 5.16 -6.85
CA PHE A 47 -8.17 6.57 -6.92
C PHE A 47 -7.38 7.32 -7.99
N ASP A 48 -7.93 8.45 -8.44
CA ASP A 48 -7.16 9.43 -9.20
C ASP A 48 -6.21 10.20 -8.28
N LEU A 49 -5.04 10.58 -8.79
CA LEU A 49 -4.11 11.42 -8.04
C LEU A 49 -4.75 12.80 -7.76
N PRO A 50 -4.89 13.23 -6.50
CA PRO A 50 -5.47 14.54 -6.19
C PRO A 50 -4.68 15.70 -6.81
N THR A 51 -5.35 16.80 -7.12
CA THR A 51 -4.68 17.99 -7.67
C THR A 51 -3.63 18.51 -6.70
N GLY A 52 -2.40 18.73 -7.18
CA GLY A 52 -1.28 19.19 -6.37
C GLY A 52 -0.61 18.10 -5.54
N ALA A 53 -1.04 16.84 -5.65
CA ALA A 53 -0.35 15.72 -5.03
C ALA A 53 0.84 15.25 -5.86
N VAL A 54 1.88 14.81 -5.17
CA VAL A 54 3.01 14.10 -5.75
C VAL A 54 2.78 12.61 -5.54
N ARG A 55 2.78 11.82 -6.62
CA ARG A 55 2.74 10.36 -6.52
C ARG A 55 4.06 9.86 -5.92
N LEU A 56 3.97 8.98 -4.94
CA LEU A 56 5.15 8.42 -4.26
C LEU A 56 5.47 6.99 -4.69
N ALA A 57 4.45 6.20 -5.04
CA ALA A 57 4.63 4.82 -5.48
C ALA A 57 3.46 4.34 -6.35
N GLY A 58 3.75 3.31 -7.15
CA GLY A 58 2.78 2.44 -7.82
C GLY A 58 3.10 0.97 -7.56
N SER A 59 2.37 0.08 -8.23
CA SER A 59 2.66 -1.34 -8.39
C SER A 59 2.37 -1.74 -9.85
N GLU A 60 2.72 -2.97 -10.21
CA GLU A 60 2.41 -3.52 -11.53
C GLU A 60 0.91 -3.45 -11.87
N ALA A 61 0.04 -3.64 -10.86
CA ALA A 61 -1.41 -3.71 -11.04
C ALA A 61 -2.14 -2.38 -10.79
N CYS A 62 -1.53 -1.45 -10.05
CA CYS A 62 -2.15 -0.20 -9.64
C CYS A 62 -1.15 0.97 -9.67
N GLU A 63 -1.41 1.96 -10.53
CA GLU A 63 -0.52 3.10 -10.72
C GLU A 63 -0.42 4.00 -9.47
N ASN A 64 -1.52 4.15 -8.71
CA ASN A 64 -1.61 5.05 -7.57
C ASN A 64 -1.61 4.28 -6.25
N GLN A 65 -0.42 3.92 -5.75
CA GLN A 65 -0.26 3.25 -4.47
C GLN A 65 -0.03 4.22 -3.30
N ALA A 66 0.63 5.35 -3.55
CA ALA A 66 0.83 6.37 -2.54
C ALA A 66 0.95 7.77 -3.13
N PHE A 67 0.56 8.79 -2.36
CA PHE A 67 0.72 10.19 -2.72
C PHE A 67 1.00 11.08 -1.51
N GLN A 68 1.58 12.25 -1.76
CA GLN A 68 1.85 13.29 -0.76
C GLN A 68 1.32 14.66 -1.21
N ILE A 69 0.81 15.46 -0.26
CA ILE A 69 0.48 16.87 -0.45
C ILE A 69 1.13 17.70 0.66
N GLY A 70 1.99 18.64 0.27
CA GLY A 70 2.81 19.37 1.23
C GLY A 70 3.63 18.41 2.09
N ARG A 71 3.84 18.74 3.37
CA ARG A 71 4.67 17.93 4.28
C ARG A 71 3.88 17.08 5.28
N LYS A 72 2.57 17.30 5.38
CA LYS A 72 1.73 16.74 6.47
C LYS A 72 0.66 15.76 5.99
N VAL A 73 0.48 15.59 4.68
CA VAL A 73 -0.56 14.71 4.12
C VAL A 73 0.11 13.66 3.25
N ILE A 74 0.00 12.40 3.67
CA ILE A 74 0.39 11.22 2.88
C ILE A 74 -0.81 10.27 2.85
N GLY A 75 -1.14 9.77 1.67
CA GLY A 75 -2.11 8.69 1.48
C GLY A 75 -1.43 7.43 0.99
N LEU A 76 -1.78 6.28 1.58
CA LEU A 76 -1.30 4.95 1.20
C LEU A 76 -2.51 4.08 0.85
N GLN A 77 -2.38 3.27 -0.21
CA GLN A 77 -3.36 2.26 -0.60
C GLN A 77 -3.04 0.88 -0.01
N PHE A 78 -1.77 0.64 0.29
CA PHE A 78 -1.24 -0.56 0.92
C PHE A 78 -1.08 -0.38 2.44
N HIS A 79 -0.78 -1.48 3.13
CA HIS A 79 -0.69 -1.56 4.58
C HIS A 79 0.75 -1.83 5.04
N LEU A 80 1.32 -0.86 5.77
CA LEU A 80 2.64 -0.98 6.40
C LEU A 80 2.55 -1.35 7.88
N GLU A 81 1.36 -1.27 8.46
CA GLU A 81 1.03 -1.51 9.86
C GLU A 81 0.79 -2.98 10.21
N ILE A 82 0.76 -3.83 9.19
CA ILE A 82 0.35 -5.24 9.33
C ILE A 82 1.37 -6.01 10.16
N THR A 83 0.83 -6.86 11.04
CA THR A 83 1.56 -7.86 11.85
C THR A 83 1.10 -9.26 11.48
N PRO A 84 1.83 -10.32 11.88
CA PRO A 84 1.37 -11.70 11.71
C PRO A 84 -0.04 -11.94 12.26
N GLU A 85 -0.34 -11.42 13.45
CA GLU A 85 -1.67 -11.53 14.08
C GLU A 85 -2.74 -10.78 13.27
N SER A 86 -2.39 -9.63 12.71
CA SER A 86 -3.30 -8.85 11.87
C SER A 86 -3.67 -9.62 10.60
N VAL A 87 -2.71 -10.30 9.97
CA VAL A 87 -2.96 -11.15 8.80
C VAL A 87 -3.91 -12.29 9.15
N GLU A 88 -3.71 -12.96 10.28
CA GLU A 88 -4.62 -14.02 10.72
C GLU A 88 -6.05 -13.53 10.88
N LEU A 89 -6.23 -12.39 11.53
CA LEU A 89 -7.55 -11.78 11.70
C LEU A 89 -8.19 -11.39 10.38
N ILE A 90 -7.42 -10.83 9.44
CA ILE A 90 -7.91 -10.48 8.10
C ILE A 90 -8.32 -11.74 7.34
N LEU A 91 -7.51 -12.79 7.35
CA LEU A 91 -7.84 -14.06 6.69
C LEU A 91 -9.08 -14.71 7.30
N GLU A 92 -9.26 -14.63 8.62
CA GLU A 92 -10.45 -15.17 9.30
C GLU A 92 -11.73 -14.43 8.90
N HIS A 93 -11.71 -13.10 8.91
CA HIS A 93 -12.92 -12.28 8.76
C HIS A 93 -13.21 -11.88 7.31
N CYS A 94 -12.18 -11.84 6.46
CA CYS A 94 -12.26 -11.35 5.08
C CYS A 94 -11.96 -12.44 4.04
N ARG A 95 -11.98 -13.72 4.41
CA ARG A 95 -11.77 -14.85 3.47
C ARG A 95 -12.59 -14.74 2.18
N GLY A 96 -13.81 -14.19 2.26
CA GLY A 96 -14.68 -13.99 1.11
C GLY A 96 -14.10 -13.08 0.01
N ASP A 97 -13.10 -12.26 0.32
CA ASP A 97 -12.44 -11.37 -0.63
C ASP A 97 -11.43 -12.09 -1.53
N LEU A 98 -10.98 -13.30 -1.15
CA LEU A 98 -9.99 -14.12 -1.86
C LEU A 98 -10.58 -14.78 -3.12
N THR A 99 -11.18 -13.97 -3.99
CA THR A 99 -11.65 -14.39 -5.31
C THR A 99 -10.47 -14.51 -6.27
N PRO A 100 -10.34 -15.60 -7.05
CA PRO A 100 -9.21 -15.78 -7.95
C PRO A 100 -8.98 -14.60 -8.91
N GLY A 101 -7.73 -14.19 -9.06
CA GLY A 101 -7.30 -13.12 -9.97
C GLY A 101 -5.77 -13.03 -10.02
N ASP A 102 -5.25 -12.32 -11.03
CA ASP A 102 -3.80 -12.26 -11.31
C ASP A 102 -2.96 -11.72 -10.14
N TYR A 103 -3.56 -10.86 -9.30
CA TYR A 103 -2.93 -10.24 -8.14
C TYR A 103 -3.66 -10.58 -6.83
N VAL A 104 -4.22 -11.79 -6.74
CA VAL A 104 -4.81 -12.34 -5.51
C VAL A 104 -4.05 -13.59 -5.10
N GLN A 105 -3.27 -13.49 -4.03
CA GLN A 105 -2.55 -14.62 -3.44
C GLN A 105 -3.50 -15.54 -2.69
N THR A 106 -3.11 -16.81 -2.57
CA THR A 106 -3.83 -17.80 -1.76
C THR A 106 -3.46 -17.66 -0.28
N GLU A 107 -4.32 -18.13 0.64
CA GLU A 107 -4.02 -18.08 2.09
C GLU A 107 -2.67 -18.69 2.46
N PRO A 108 -2.25 -19.87 1.92
CA PRO A 108 -0.94 -20.43 2.22
C PRO A 108 0.20 -19.49 1.82
N VAL A 109 0.14 -18.88 0.64
CA VAL A 109 1.16 -17.95 0.16
C VAL A 109 1.23 -16.69 1.03
N ILE A 110 0.08 -16.15 1.43
CA ILE A 110 0.03 -14.98 2.33
C ILE A 110 0.70 -15.31 3.67
N ARG A 111 0.47 -16.51 4.22
CA ARG A 111 1.01 -17.01 5.49
C ARG A 111 2.49 -17.36 5.43
N GLU A 112 3.06 -17.61 4.26
CA GLU A 112 4.48 -17.92 4.07
C GLU A 112 5.42 -16.71 4.26
N THR A 113 4.84 -15.52 4.48
CA THR A 113 5.61 -14.29 4.69
C THR A 113 6.48 -14.36 5.95
N SER A 114 7.73 -13.92 5.83
CA SER A 114 8.69 -13.98 6.92
C SER A 114 8.53 -12.84 7.93
N GLU A 115 8.88 -13.10 9.19
CA GLU A 115 8.99 -12.09 10.27
C GLU A 115 9.84 -10.88 9.86
N THR A 116 10.87 -11.08 9.04
CA THR A 116 11.72 -10.00 8.56
C THR A 116 10.99 -9.05 7.61
N ALA A 117 10.06 -9.56 6.79
CA ALA A 117 9.27 -8.74 5.89
C ALA A 117 8.27 -7.87 6.68
N TYR A 118 7.61 -8.42 7.70
CA TYR A 118 6.78 -7.65 8.64
C TYR A 118 7.59 -6.55 9.32
N ALA A 119 8.75 -6.89 9.88
CA ALA A 119 9.64 -5.92 10.53
C ALA A 119 10.11 -4.81 9.57
N GLU A 120 10.35 -5.14 8.30
CA GLU A 120 10.74 -4.17 7.29
C GLU A 120 9.62 -3.16 7.00
N ILE A 121 8.39 -3.62 6.73
CA ILE A 121 7.26 -2.71 6.44
C ILE A 121 6.91 -1.84 7.66
N ASN A 122 6.97 -2.40 8.87
CA ASN A 122 6.70 -1.65 10.09
C ASN A 122 7.79 -0.59 10.35
N ARG A 123 9.05 -0.88 10.00
CA ARG A 123 10.13 0.13 10.05
C ARG A 123 9.88 1.26 9.05
N ILE A 124 9.37 0.97 7.85
CA ILE A 124 8.99 1.99 6.86
C ILE A 124 7.85 2.85 7.43
N MET A 125 6.84 2.25 8.07
CA MET A 125 5.77 2.98 8.76
C MET A 125 6.33 3.94 9.82
N GLY A 126 7.26 3.47 10.67
CA GLY A 126 7.91 4.32 11.67
C GLY A 126 8.65 5.53 11.07
N ASN A 127 9.33 5.35 9.94
CA ASN A 127 9.99 6.43 9.22
C ASN A 127 8.98 7.43 8.63
N LEU A 128 7.87 6.94 8.08
CA LEU A 128 6.79 7.76 7.53
C LEU A 128 6.16 8.62 8.63
N LEU A 129 5.83 8.02 9.77
CA LEU A 129 5.28 8.74 10.92
C LEU A 129 6.26 9.81 11.42
N SER A 130 7.54 9.48 11.51
CA SER A 130 8.61 10.42 11.87
C SER A 130 8.73 11.59 10.87
N TYR A 131 8.57 11.32 9.57
CA TYR A 131 8.59 12.35 8.54
C TYR A 131 7.44 13.34 8.67
N ILE A 132 6.22 12.86 8.93
CA ILE A 132 5.03 13.71 9.03
C ILE A 132 5.04 14.58 10.29
N VAL A 133 5.66 14.14 11.39
CA VAL A 133 5.70 14.93 12.64
C VAL A 133 6.80 15.98 12.70
N GLN A 134 7.77 15.95 11.78
CA GLN A 134 8.77 17.02 11.60
C GLN A 134 8.16 18.24 10.91
#